data_AF-A0ABD0BZX9-F1
#
_entry.id   AF-A0ABD0BZX9-F1
#
_cell.length_a   1.000
_cell.length_b   1.000
_cell.length_c   1.000
_cell.angle_alpha   90.00
_cell.angle_beta   90.00
_cell.angle_gamma   90.00
#
_symmetry.space_group_name_H-M   'P 1'
#
loop_
_entity.id
_entity.type
_entity.pdbx_description
1 polymer ?
#
loop_
_entity_poly.entity_id
_entity_poly.type
_entity_poly.pdbx_seq_one_letter_code
_entity_poly.pdbx_strand_id
1 'polypeptide(L)'
;MPIILRRFFFYLVYNRETASYKLHYIDVNGSTKSNGFTANDGTELTNHGISNVSGYVGESSDPTKLNLWNFTDDGYVLVDASGNVKGADGNVDISKLGKQEFIEGMGDNNDHDQYVYLKHAVEEITPETSDSDIPKDPSNPTNPSVDKNTLSKTFTHTIYYKANTTDGATLKDATTQIVVIDTQLQIV
;
A
#
# COMPACT_ATOMS: atom_id res chain seq x y z
N MET A 1 39.18 -2.29 -74.14
CA MET A 1 39.44 -2.66 -72.74
C MET A 1 38.11 -2.62 -72.00
N PRO A 2 37.63 -3.70 -71.36
CA PRO A 2 36.40 -3.63 -70.57
C PRO A 2 36.71 -3.08 -69.18
N ILE A 3 35.91 -2.10 -68.74
CA ILE A 3 35.95 -1.55 -67.39
C ILE A 3 35.12 -2.47 -66.50
N ILE A 4 35.77 -3.12 -65.53
CA ILE A 4 35.10 -3.92 -64.51
C ILE A 4 34.54 -2.99 -63.44
N LEU A 5 33.22 -2.80 -63.43
CA LEU A 5 32.54 -2.05 -62.40
C LEU A 5 32.40 -2.92 -61.14
N ARG A 6 33.25 -2.71 -60.14
CA ARG A 6 33.09 -3.33 -58.83
C ARG A 6 31.98 -2.60 -58.06
N ARG A 7 30.86 -3.29 -57.84
CA ARG A 7 29.81 -2.82 -56.95
C ARG A 7 30.27 -3.05 -55.51
N PHE A 8 30.43 -1.98 -54.74
CA PHE A 8 30.62 -2.05 -53.30
C PHE A 8 29.24 -2.05 -52.64
N PHE A 9 28.99 -3.06 -51.82
CA PHE A 9 27.83 -3.09 -50.93
C PHE A 9 28.29 -2.54 -49.58
N PHE A 10 27.63 -1.48 -49.10
CA PHE A 10 27.78 -1.01 -47.72
C PHE A 10 26.70 -1.67 -46.88
N TYR A 11 27.09 -2.43 -45.86
CA TYR A 11 26.17 -2.89 -44.81
C TYR A 11 26.19 -1.87 -43.68
N LEU A 12 25.07 -1.18 -43.47
CA LEU A 12 24.85 -0.40 -42.26
C LEU A 12 24.43 -1.37 -41.15
N VAL A 13 25.35 -1.72 -40.27
CA VAL A 13 25.02 -2.44 -39.03
C VAL A 13 24.62 -1.40 -38.00
N TYR A 14 23.31 -1.22 -37.81
CA TYR A 14 22.77 -0.32 -36.80
C TYR A 14 22.63 -1.10 -35.49
N ASN A 15 23.67 -1.07 -34.66
CA ASN A 15 23.62 -1.61 -33.31
C ASN A 15 22.97 -0.56 -32.39
N ARG A 16 21.70 -0.77 -32.05
CA ARG A 16 21.00 0.08 -31.07
C ARG A 16 21.38 -0.38 -29.67
N GLU A 17 21.84 0.56 -28.85
CA GLU A 17 22.03 0.34 -27.43
C GLU A 17 20.69 0.07 -26.74
N THR A 18 20.71 -0.82 -25.76
CA THR A 18 19.55 -1.19 -24.94
C THR A 18 19.74 -0.69 -23.52
N ALA A 19 18.65 -0.29 -22.89
CA ALA A 19 18.61 0.15 -21.50
C ALA A 19 17.47 -0.55 -20.76
N SER A 20 17.55 -0.61 -19.43
CA SER A 20 16.55 -1.26 -18.59
C SER A 20 16.43 -0.67 -17.19
N TYR A 21 15.23 -0.69 -16.62
CA TYR A 21 14.98 -0.31 -15.24
C TYR A 21 13.98 -1.26 -14.59
N LYS A 22 13.85 -1.14 -13.26
CA LYS A 22 12.95 -1.94 -12.43
C LYS A 22 11.91 -1.07 -11.75
N LEU A 23 10.79 -1.69 -11.38
CA LEU A 23 9.79 -1.13 -10.48
C LEU A 23 9.84 -1.88 -9.16
N HIS A 24 9.95 -1.13 -8.07
CA HIS A 24 9.98 -1.64 -6.70
C HIS A 24 8.80 -1.08 -5.91
N TYR A 25 8.12 -1.95 -5.18
CA TYR A 25 7.13 -1.55 -4.18
C TYR A 25 7.75 -1.78 -2.81
N ILE A 26 7.80 -0.74 -1.99
CA ILE A 26 8.43 -0.77 -0.67
C ILE A 26 7.36 -0.50 0.38
N ASP A 27 7.16 -1.46 1.27
CA ASP A 27 6.37 -1.29 2.48
C ASP A 27 7.19 -0.49 3.51
N VAL A 28 6.73 0.73 3.79
CA VAL A 28 7.35 1.66 4.75
C VAL A 28 6.54 1.79 6.04
N ASN A 29 5.71 0.81 6.37
CA ASN A 29 5.03 0.74 7.67
C ASN A 29 6.04 0.80 8.82
N GLY A 30 5.65 1.51 9.88
CA GLY A 30 6.54 1.83 11.01
C GLY A 30 7.45 3.04 10.80
N SER A 31 7.58 3.56 9.58
CA SER A 31 8.31 4.82 9.34
C SER A 31 7.48 6.05 9.70
N THR A 32 8.10 6.98 10.44
CA THR A 32 7.53 8.30 10.75
C THR A 32 7.68 9.30 9.61
N LYS A 33 8.42 8.94 8.54
CA LYS A 33 8.54 9.78 7.34
C LYS A 33 7.19 9.86 6.61
N SER A 34 7.00 10.98 5.92
CA SER A 34 5.90 11.21 4.99
C SER A 34 6.38 11.48 3.57
N ASN A 35 7.68 11.72 3.36
CA ASN A 35 8.32 11.89 2.07
C ASN A 35 9.83 11.62 2.19
N GLY A 36 10.52 11.64 1.04
CA GLY A 36 11.99 11.52 1.00
C GLY A 36 12.48 10.14 1.39
N PHE A 37 11.70 9.12 1.04
CA PHE A 37 12.05 7.73 1.24
C PHE A 37 13.16 7.30 0.29
N THR A 38 13.90 6.30 0.73
CA THR A 38 14.93 5.59 -0.01
C THR A 38 14.61 4.10 0.01
N ALA A 39 15.25 3.31 -0.85
CA ALA A 39 15.04 1.85 -0.91
C ALA A 39 15.27 1.13 0.43
N ASN A 40 16.03 1.73 1.36
CA ASN A 40 16.35 1.14 2.66
C ASN A 40 15.40 1.54 3.80
N ASP A 41 14.41 2.40 3.53
CA ASP A 41 13.48 2.89 4.56
C ASP A 41 12.32 1.93 4.86
N GLY A 42 12.30 0.76 4.23
CA GLY A 42 11.21 -0.21 4.37
C GLY A 42 11.60 -1.60 3.85
N THR A 43 10.59 -2.45 3.71
CA THR A 43 10.74 -3.82 3.19
C THR A 43 10.23 -3.89 1.76
N GLU A 44 11.03 -4.43 0.86
CA GLU A 44 10.61 -4.61 -0.53
C GLU A 44 9.57 -5.74 -0.66
N LEU A 45 8.46 -5.43 -1.33
CA LEU A 45 7.39 -6.36 -1.68
C LEU A 45 7.75 -7.09 -2.99
N THR A 46 8.71 -8.00 -2.92
CA THR A 46 9.37 -8.62 -4.09
C THR A 46 8.41 -9.35 -5.03
N ASN A 47 7.27 -9.85 -4.55
CA ASN A 47 6.26 -10.52 -5.38
C ASN A 47 5.51 -9.57 -6.32
N HIS A 48 5.60 -8.25 -6.10
CA HIS A 48 4.91 -7.23 -6.90
C HIS A 48 5.87 -6.40 -7.77
N GLY A 49 7.18 -6.55 -7.56
CA GLY A 49 8.20 -5.85 -8.35
C GLY A 49 8.24 -6.29 -9.82
N ILE A 50 8.71 -5.41 -10.69
CA ILE A 50 8.92 -5.71 -12.12
C ILE A 50 10.39 -5.48 -12.45
N SER A 51 11.08 -6.53 -12.91
CA SER A 51 12.55 -6.52 -13.05
C SER A 51 13.08 -6.41 -14.48
N ASN A 52 12.20 -6.39 -15.48
CA ASN A 52 12.56 -6.59 -16.89
C ASN A 52 11.96 -5.54 -17.83
N VAL A 53 11.80 -4.29 -17.38
CA VAL A 53 11.40 -3.21 -18.29
C VAL A 53 12.62 -2.78 -19.09
N SER A 54 12.66 -3.17 -20.36
CA SER A 54 13.81 -2.93 -21.24
C SER A 54 13.36 -2.48 -22.62
N GLY A 55 14.23 -1.73 -23.29
CA GLY A 55 14.00 -1.24 -24.64
C GLY A 55 15.26 -0.61 -25.22
N TYR A 56 15.14 -0.08 -26.44
CA TYR A 56 16.24 0.64 -27.05
C TYR A 56 16.33 2.06 -26.51
N VAL A 57 17.55 2.58 -26.38
CA VAL A 57 17.76 3.99 -26.00
C VAL A 57 17.00 4.91 -26.96
N GLY A 58 16.34 5.92 -26.40
CA GLY A 58 15.46 6.89 -27.07
C GLY A 58 14.01 6.42 -27.26
N GLU A 59 13.68 5.18 -26.89
CA GLU A 59 12.28 4.72 -26.83
C GLU A 59 11.70 4.95 -25.44
N SER A 60 10.37 4.94 -25.32
CA SER A 60 9.69 4.99 -24.02
C SER A 60 8.98 3.67 -23.72
N SER A 61 8.99 3.27 -22.45
CA SER A 61 8.19 2.14 -21.98
C SER A 61 6.68 2.44 -22.05
N ASP A 62 5.91 1.39 -22.34
CA ASP A 62 4.45 1.42 -22.36
C ASP A 62 3.90 0.66 -21.14
N PRO A 63 3.34 1.34 -20.13
CA PRO A 63 2.89 0.72 -18.90
C PRO A 63 1.65 -0.13 -19.09
N THR A 64 0.90 0.02 -20.19
CA THR A 64 -0.25 -0.84 -20.48
C THR A 64 0.17 -2.28 -20.80
N LYS A 65 1.46 -2.47 -21.12
CA LYS A 65 2.10 -3.77 -21.31
C LYS A 65 2.75 -4.29 -20.03
N LEU A 66 2.74 -3.50 -18.97
CA LEU A 66 3.23 -3.89 -17.66
C LEU A 66 2.03 -4.35 -16.83
N ASN A 67 2.13 -5.52 -16.21
CA ASN A 67 1.15 -5.99 -15.26
C ASN A 67 1.33 -5.26 -13.92
N LEU A 68 1.05 -3.95 -13.91
CA LEU A 68 1.20 -3.12 -12.72
C LEU A 68 0.25 -3.62 -11.63
N TRP A 69 0.79 -3.72 -10.41
CA TRP A 69 0.02 -4.17 -9.25
C TRP A 69 -0.94 -3.09 -8.78
N ASN A 70 -2.20 -3.48 -8.54
CA ASN A 70 -3.20 -2.60 -7.93
C ASN A 70 -3.13 -2.70 -6.40
N PHE A 71 -2.16 -2.03 -5.81
CA PHE A 71 -1.86 -2.12 -4.38
C PHE A 71 -3.03 -1.68 -3.47
N THR A 72 -3.98 -0.87 -3.95
CA THR A 72 -5.13 -0.47 -3.15
C THR A 72 -6.12 -1.60 -2.91
N ASP A 73 -6.24 -2.55 -3.86
CA ASP A 73 -7.11 -3.72 -3.69
C ASP A 73 -6.56 -4.68 -2.62
N ASP A 74 -5.25 -4.61 -2.36
CA ASP A 74 -4.54 -5.39 -1.35
C ASP A 74 -4.33 -4.60 -0.04
N GLY A 75 -5.06 -3.48 0.15
CA GLY A 75 -5.07 -2.73 1.41
C GLY A 75 -3.87 -1.82 1.63
N TYR A 76 -3.18 -1.38 0.59
CA TYR A 76 -2.09 -0.40 0.70
C TYR A 76 -2.52 1.00 0.25
N VAL A 77 -1.89 2.01 0.85
CA VAL A 77 -2.00 3.42 0.47
C VAL A 77 -0.65 3.97 0.01
N LEU A 78 -0.68 4.76 -1.07
CA LEU A 78 0.49 5.46 -1.59
C LEU A 78 0.91 6.59 -0.65
N VAL A 79 2.19 6.62 -0.29
CA VAL A 79 2.77 7.67 0.56
C VAL A 79 3.72 8.56 -0.23
N ASP A 80 4.62 7.96 -1.00
CA ASP A 80 5.58 8.67 -1.83
C ASP A 80 6.01 7.80 -3.03
N ALA A 81 6.77 8.37 -3.94
CA ALA A 81 7.44 7.64 -5.02
C ALA A 81 8.82 8.23 -5.32
N SER A 82 9.62 7.55 -6.13
CA SER A 82 10.87 8.11 -6.65
C SER A 82 10.63 9.30 -7.58
N GLY A 83 11.65 10.14 -7.75
CA GLY A 83 11.54 11.41 -8.47
C GLY A 83 11.07 11.28 -9.93
N ASN A 84 11.40 10.19 -10.60
CA ASN A 84 10.96 9.86 -11.95
C ASN A 84 9.46 9.51 -12.07
N VAL A 85 8.76 9.30 -10.96
CA VAL A 85 7.29 9.13 -10.92
C VAL A 85 6.59 10.43 -10.49
N LYS A 86 7.35 11.51 -10.21
CA LYS A 86 6.79 12.79 -9.76
C LYS A 86 6.50 13.75 -10.91
N GLY A 87 5.52 14.63 -10.69
CA GLY A 87 5.24 15.80 -11.50
C GLY A 87 6.30 16.90 -11.34
N ALA A 88 6.21 17.94 -12.17
CA ALA A 88 7.08 19.11 -12.05
C ALA A 88 6.86 19.89 -10.74
N ASP A 89 5.72 19.68 -10.09
CA ASP A 89 5.34 20.21 -8.78
C ASP A 89 5.92 19.40 -7.61
N GLY A 90 6.61 18.30 -7.88
CA GLY A 90 7.17 17.41 -6.86
C GLY A 90 6.15 16.47 -6.20
N ASN A 91 4.89 16.46 -6.66
CA ASN A 91 3.88 15.51 -6.20
C ASN A 91 3.97 14.20 -6.99
N VAL A 92 3.52 13.09 -6.41
CA VAL A 92 3.48 11.80 -7.11
C VAL A 92 2.43 11.86 -8.22
N ASP A 93 2.86 11.55 -9.44
CA ASP A 93 1.99 11.38 -10.60
C ASP A 93 2.00 9.90 -10.99
N ILE A 94 1.08 9.13 -10.40
CA ILE A 94 1.01 7.68 -10.59
C ILE A 94 0.81 7.29 -12.06
N SER A 95 0.33 8.21 -12.90
CA SER A 95 0.19 7.98 -14.35
C SER A 95 1.55 7.82 -15.06
N LYS A 96 2.66 8.19 -14.41
CA LYS A 96 4.04 8.00 -14.88
C LYS A 96 4.66 6.67 -14.43
N LEU A 97 4.01 5.94 -13.52
CA LEU A 97 4.51 4.63 -13.12
C LEU A 97 4.57 3.70 -14.34
N GLY A 98 5.71 3.05 -14.53
CA GLY A 98 5.96 2.20 -15.69
C GLY A 98 6.17 2.97 -17.01
N LYS A 99 6.25 4.30 -16.98
CA LYS A 99 6.59 5.16 -18.14
C LYS A 99 7.94 5.82 -17.92
N GLN A 100 8.90 5.55 -18.79
CA GLN A 100 10.20 6.19 -18.79
C GLN A 100 10.83 6.10 -20.19
N GLU A 101 11.54 7.15 -20.60
CA GLU A 101 12.41 7.08 -21.76
C GLU A 101 13.68 6.30 -21.39
N PHE A 102 14.04 5.31 -22.20
CA PHE A 102 15.29 4.57 -22.05
C PHE A 102 16.45 5.48 -22.45
N ILE A 103 17.36 5.74 -21.52
CA ILE A 103 18.55 6.58 -21.73
C ILE A 103 19.83 5.76 -21.52
N GLU A 104 20.94 6.22 -22.09
CA GLU A 104 22.25 5.59 -21.92
C GLU A 104 22.60 5.45 -20.42
N GLY A 105 23.18 4.32 -20.04
CA GLY A 105 23.54 3.99 -18.65
C GLY A 105 22.39 3.51 -17.75
N MET A 106 21.14 3.54 -18.23
CA MET A 106 20.01 2.97 -17.49
C MET A 106 20.14 1.44 -17.41
N GLY A 107 20.28 0.93 -16.18
CA GLY A 107 20.50 -0.48 -15.87
C GLY A 107 21.89 -0.79 -15.30
N ASP A 108 22.83 0.17 -15.36
CA ASP A 108 24.15 0.04 -14.74
C ASP A 108 24.07 0.10 -13.21
N ASN A 109 23.06 0.80 -12.70
CA ASN A 109 22.72 0.93 -11.29
C ASN A 109 21.20 1.13 -11.13
N ASN A 110 20.76 1.38 -9.89
CA ASN A 110 19.34 1.54 -9.57
C ASN A 110 18.87 3.01 -9.59
N ASP A 111 19.69 3.97 -10.04
CA ASP A 111 19.35 5.41 -9.99
C ASP A 111 18.18 5.76 -10.93
N HIS A 112 17.90 4.87 -11.89
CA HIS A 112 16.82 4.99 -12.86
C HIS A 112 15.62 4.08 -12.56
N ASP A 113 15.69 3.28 -11.50
CA ASP A 113 14.59 2.45 -11.07
C ASP A 113 13.44 3.34 -10.53
N GLN A 114 12.24 2.80 -10.59
CA GLN A 114 11.04 3.44 -10.03
C GLN A 114 10.71 2.77 -8.70
N TYR A 115 10.53 3.59 -7.67
CA TYR A 115 10.14 3.15 -6.33
C TYR A 115 8.78 3.71 -5.97
N VAL A 116 7.92 2.86 -5.44
CA VAL A 116 6.62 3.21 -4.88
C VAL A 116 6.66 2.88 -3.39
N TYR A 117 6.42 3.87 -2.54
CA TYR A 117 6.46 3.73 -1.08
C TYR A 117 5.03 3.68 -0.54
N LEU A 118 4.71 2.59 0.16
CA LEU A 118 3.36 2.26 0.57
C LEU A 118 3.26 2.07 2.09
N LYS A 119 2.10 2.38 2.66
CA LYS A 119 1.70 1.97 4.02
C LYS A 119 0.44 1.13 3.94
N HIS A 120 0.11 0.42 5.02
CA HIS A 120 -1.18 -0.26 5.13
C HIS A 120 -2.28 0.78 5.33
N ALA A 121 -3.43 0.53 4.70
CA ALA A 121 -4.64 1.30 4.90
C ALA A 121 -5.10 1.11 6.36
N VAL A 122 -5.52 2.20 6.98
CA VAL A 122 -6.04 2.15 8.35
C VAL A 122 -7.52 1.82 8.30
N GLU A 123 -7.92 0.77 9.00
CA GLU A 123 -9.33 0.41 9.17
C GLU A 123 -9.79 0.74 10.60
N GLU A 124 -10.93 1.42 10.67
CA GLU A 124 -11.60 1.72 11.94
C GLU A 124 -12.53 0.57 12.32
N ILE A 125 -12.27 -0.03 13.48
CA ILE A 125 -13.07 -1.11 14.04
C ILE A 125 -13.86 -0.57 15.24
N THR A 126 -15.16 -0.83 15.20
CA THR A 126 -16.12 -0.50 16.25
C THR A 126 -16.86 -1.77 16.70
N PRO A 127 -17.60 -1.75 17.81
CA PRO A 127 -18.44 -2.88 18.21
C PRO A 127 -19.46 -3.32 17.14
N GLU A 128 -19.85 -2.41 16.25
CA GLU A 128 -20.83 -2.64 15.19
C GLU A 128 -20.21 -3.12 13.86
N THR A 129 -18.87 -3.14 13.74
CA THR A 129 -18.18 -3.61 12.53
C THR A 129 -18.54 -5.08 12.25
N SER A 130 -18.88 -5.44 11.01
CA SER A 130 -19.20 -6.83 10.65
C SER A 130 -17.99 -7.74 10.85
N ASP A 131 -18.18 -8.99 11.27
CA ASP A 131 -17.06 -9.93 11.47
C ASP A 131 -16.29 -10.22 10.17
N SER A 132 -16.94 -10.07 9.01
CA SER A 132 -16.31 -10.19 7.69
C SER A 132 -15.34 -9.07 7.38
N ASP A 133 -15.51 -7.91 8.03
CA ASP A 133 -14.82 -6.67 7.75
C ASP A 133 -13.71 -6.41 8.78
N ILE A 134 -13.50 -7.32 9.73
CA ILE A 134 -12.38 -7.24 10.67
C ILE A 134 -11.16 -7.89 10.01
N PRO A 135 -10.01 -7.19 9.93
CA PRO A 135 -8.78 -7.78 9.44
C PRO A 135 -8.43 -9.06 10.20
N LYS A 136 -7.96 -10.06 9.46
CA LYS A 136 -7.52 -11.33 10.05
C LYS A 136 -6.09 -11.20 10.58
N ASP A 137 -5.78 -11.98 11.61
CA ASP A 137 -4.40 -12.11 12.09
C ASP A 137 -3.51 -12.70 10.97
N PRO A 138 -2.45 -12.00 10.53
CA PRO A 138 -1.55 -12.49 9.49
C PRO A 138 -0.85 -13.81 9.86
N SER A 139 -0.63 -14.05 11.16
CA SER A 139 0.00 -15.26 11.68
C SER A 139 -1.00 -16.41 11.85
N ASN A 140 -2.30 -16.10 11.95
CA ASN A 140 -3.37 -17.07 12.06
C ASN A 140 -4.65 -16.60 11.33
N PRO A 141 -4.78 -16.85 10.02
CA PRO A 141 -5.84 -16.30 9.17
C PRO A 141 -7.26 -16.77 9.52
N THR A 142 -7.44 -17.67 10.49
CA THR A 142 -8.75 -18.08 10.98
C THR A 142 -9.27 -17.18 12.11
N ASN A 143 -8.40 -16.36 12.71
CA ASN A 143 -8.75 -15.49 13.82
C ASN A 143 -8.84 -14.03 13.37
N PRO A 144 -9.78 -13.24 13.92
CA PRO A 144 -9.74 -11.80 13.76
C PRO A 144 -8.52 -11.23 14.49
N SER A 145 -7.91 -10.19 13.92
CA SER A 145 -6.80 -9.45 14.53
C SER A 145 -7.20 -8.77 15.84
N VAL A 146 -8.49 -8.43 15.98
CA VAL A 146 -9.07 -7.77 17.16
C VAL A 146 -10.44 -8.38 17.45
N ASP A 147 -10.71 -8.66 18.73
CA ASP A 147 -12.06 -9.03 19.18
C ASP A 147 -12.88 -7.75 19.42
N LYS A 148 -13.78 -7.42 18.48
CA LYS A 148 -14.64 -6.23 18.58
C LYS A 148 -15.53 -6.23 19.83
N ASN A 149 -15.85 -7.39 20.41
CA ASN A 149 -16.71 -7.46 21.58
C ASN A 149 -16.01 -6.91 22.83
N THR A 150 -14.68 -6.83 22.81
CA THR A 150 -13.91 -6.17 23.87
C THR A 150 -14.01 -4.64 23.82
N LEU A 151 -14.51 -4.09 22.71
CA LEU A 151 -14.67 -2.66 22.50
C LEU A 151 -15.99 -2.11 23.08
N SER A 152 -16.88 -2.97 23.56
CA SER A 152 -18.12 -2.59 24.25
C SER A 152 -18.13 -3.07 25.70
N LYS A 153 -18.57 -2.22 26.63
CA LYS A 153 -18.83 -2.59 28.02
C LYS A 153 -20.22 -2.16 28.44
N THR A 154 -20.98 -3.12 28.98
CA THR A 154 -22.31 -2.87 29.54
C THR A 154 -22.24 -2.86 31.07
N PHE A 155 -22.74 -1.78 31.67
CA PHE A 155 -22.94 -1.64 33.10
C PHE A 155 -24.42 -1.68 33.42
N THR A 156 -24.81 -2.56 34.34
CA THR A 156 -26.19 -2.67 34.82
C THR A 156 -26.23 -2.24 36.27
N HIS A 157 -27.03 -1.22 36.59
CA HIS A 157 -27.27 -0.77 37.96
C HIS A 157 -28.75 -0.92 38.32
N THR A 158 -29.02 -1.62 39.42
CA THR A 158 -30.38 -1.84 39.92
C THR A 158 -30.63 -0.97 41.14
N ILE A 159 -31.63 -0.09 41.04
CA ILE A 159 -32.08 0.78 42.12
C ILE A 159 -33.24 0.09 42.85
N TYR A 160 -33.05 -0.18 44.15
CA TYR A 160 -34.07 -0.76 45.02
C TYR A 160 -34.74 0.32 45.88
N TYR A 161 -36.06 0.22 46.03
CA TYR A 161 -36.85 1.15 46.82
C TYR A 161 -37.40 0.45 48.06
N LYS A 162 -36.80 0.74 49.22
CA LYS A 162 -37.04 0.05 50.49
C LYS A 162 -37.46 1.05 51.58
N ALA A 163 -38.35 0.65 52.46
CA ALA A 163 -38.71 1.43 53.64
C ALA A 163 -37.50 1.55 54.58
N ASN A 164 -37.34 2.70 55.25
CA ASN A 164 -36.30 2.90 56.27
C ASN A 164 -36.73 2.32 57.62
N THR A 165 -36.93 1.00 57.66
CA THR A 165 -37.31 0.23 58.85
C THR A 165 -36.47 -1.04 58.92
N THR A 166 -36.39 -1.67 60.09
CA THR A 166 -35.56 -2.87 60.33
C THR A 166 -35.82 -4.00 59.33
N ASP A 167 -37.06 -4.17 58.90
CA ASP A 167 -37.46 -5.22 57.95
C ASP A 167 -37.61 -4.72 56.49
N GLY A 168 -37.38 -3.41 56.26
CA GLY A 168 -37.24 -2.80 54.94
C GLY A 168 -38.20 -3.30 53.86
N ALA A 169 -39.52 -3.14 54.05
CA ALA A 169 -40.50 -3.55 53.05
C ALA A 169 -40.23 -2.87 51.69
N THR A 170 -40.43 -3.61 50.58
CA THR A 170 -40.31 -3.06 49.23
C THR A 170 -41.43 -2.04 48.99
N LEU A 171 -41.08 -0.80 48.64
CA LEU A 171 -42.04 0.28 48.40
C LEU A 171 -42.56 0.30 46.97
N LYS A 172 -41.74 -0.15 46.02
CA LYS A 172 -42.09 -0.33 44.60
C LYS A 172 -41.06 -1.23 43.90
N ASP A 173 -41.39 -1.63 42.68
CA ASP A 173 -40.50 -2.43 41.84
C ASP A 173 -39.16 -1.74 41.62
N ALA A 174 -38.10 -2.55 41.58
CA ALA A 174 -36.76 -2.08 41.30
C ALA A 174 -36.69 -1.50 39.88
N THR A 175 -35.85 -0.50 39.70
CA THR A 175 -35.58 0.07 38.36
C THR A 175 -34.18 -0.33 37.94
N THR A 176 -34.06 -0.90 36.74
CA THR A 176 -32.78 -1.23 36.14
C THR A 176 -32.36 -0.10 35.20
N GLN A 177 -31.14 0.37 35.37
CA GLN A 177 -30.47 1.28 34.44
C GLN A 177 -29.36 0.51 33.73
N ILE A 178 -29.29 0.68 32.41
CA ILE A 178 -28.26 0.07 31.56
C ILE A 178 -27.45 1.23 30.96
N VAL A 179 -26.13 1.18 31.14
CA VAL A 179 -25.19 2.08 30.51
C VAL A 179 -24.31 1.26 29.59
N VAL A 180 -24.25 1.61 28.32
CA VAL A 180 -23.36 1.00 27.32
C VAL A 180 -22.24 2.00 27.02
N ILE A 181 -21.00 1.53 27.10
CA ILE A 181 -19.81 2.29 26.73
C ILE A 181 -19.17 1.58 25.55
N ASP A 182 -19.18 2.24 24.40
CA ASP A 182 -18.54 1.77 23.18
C ASP A 182 -17.27 2.57 22.90
N THR A 183 -16.24 1.86 22.45
CA THR A 183 -14.93 2.41 22.09
C THR A 183 -14.56 1.98 20.68
N GLN A 184 -13.65 2.71 20.03
CA GLN A 184 -13.19 2.42 18.68
C GLN A 184 -11.67 2.18 18.68
N LEU A 185 -11.21 1.35 17.75
CA LEU A 185 -9.81 1.04 17.54
C LEU A 185 -9.44 1.25 16.07
N GLN A 186 -8.25 1.78 15.82
CA GLN A 186 -7.67 1.88 14.49
C GLN A 186 -6.56 0.84 14.36
N ILE A 187 -6.63 0.00 13.32
CA ILE A 187 -5.61 -1.00 13.01
C ILE A 187 -4.81 -0.49 11.81
N VAL A 188 -3.48 -0.56 11.93
CA VAL A 188 -2.51 -0.24 10.88
C VAL A 188 -1.86 -1.54 10.43
#